data_AF-A0A7Y6XGI1-F1
#
_entry.id   AF-A0A7Y6XGI1-F1
#
_cell.length_a   1.000
_cell.length_b   1.000
_cell.length_c   1.000
_cell.angle_alpha   90.00
_cell.angle_beta   90.00
_cell.angle_gamma   90.00
#
_symmetry.space_group_name_H-M   'P 1'
#
loop_
_entity.id
_entity.type
_entity.pdbx_description
1 polymer ?
#
loop_
_entity_poly.entity_id
_entity_poly.type
_entity_poly.pdbx_seq_one_letter_code
_entity_poly.pdbx_strand_id
1 'polypeptide(L)'
;PLPYPNVAQSSDTDKGTKKVSVAGNPVCVKDSNFKLSTGDEAGTAGGGVASNKTKGKAEFVNFSFDVKFEGKNVARALDLMLHNDKNTPPVPLLQGPVVAMAGAEAKPKCLVCDHDV
;
A
#
# COMPACT_ATOMS: atom_id res chain seq x y z
N PRO A 1 -1.40 -12.84 -22.12
CA PRO A 1 -0.39 -12.59 -21.07
C PRO A 1 -0.78 -13.25 -19.74
N LEU A 2 0.13 -14.00 -19.12
CA LEU A 2 -0.05 -14.56 -17.78
C LEU A 2 0.33 -13.48 -16.76
N PRO A 3 -0.60 -13.00 -15.90
CA PRO A 3 -0.25 -12.03 -14.87
C PRO A 3 0.52 -12.73 -13.74
N TYR A 4 1.69 -12.20 -13.40
CA TYR A 4 2.48 -12.65 -12.25
C TYR A 4 2.16 -11.76 -11.03
N PRO A 5 2.22 -12.30 -9.80
CA PRO A 5 2.07 -11.50 -8.60
C PRO A 5 3.14 -10.42 -8.52
N ASN A 6 2.75 -9.19 -8.16
CA ASN A 6 3.70 -8.12 -7.84
C ASN A 6 3.38 -7.59 -6.44
N VAL A 7 4.40 -7.50 -5.60
CA VAL A 7 4.31 -7.10 -4.19
C VAL A 7 5.19 -5.88 -3.95
N ALA A 8 4.65 -4.92 -3.21
CA ALA A 8 5.35 -3.77 -2.66
C ALA A 8 5.03 -3.67 -1.16
N GLN A 9 5.94 -3.11 -0.38
CA GLN A 9 5.88 -3.14 1.09
C GLN A 9 5.86 -1.71 1.64
N SER A 10 5.01 -1.46 2.64
CA SER A 10 4.95 -0.14 3.29
C SER A 10 6.15 0.19 4.15
N SER A 11 6.96 -0.80 4.54
CA SER A 11 8.26 -0.57 5.16
C SER A 11 9.21 0.20 4.24
N ASP A 12 8.96 0.18 2.93
CA ASP A 12 9.72 0.89 1.91
C ASP A 12 9.03 2.21 1.49
N THR A 13 8.25 2.81 2.39
CA THR A 13 7.61 4.11 2.14
C THR A 13 8.66 5.19 1.86
N ASP A 14 8.50 5.88 0.75
CA ASP A 14 9.17 7.14 0.43
C ASP A 14 8.18 8.29 0.43
N LYS A 15 8.68 9.49 0.75
CA LYS A 15 7.88 10.72 0.85
C LYS A 15 6.67 10.61 1.78
N GLY A 16 6.82 9.87 2.89
CA GLY A 16 5.88 9.92 4.00
C GLY A 16 5.87 11.28 4.70
N THR A 17 4.94 11.47 5.62
CA THR A 17 4.92 12.65 6.50
C THR A 17 6.22 12.80 7.30
N LYS A 18 6.56 14.04 7.66
CA LYS A 18 7.77 14.36 8.44
C LYS A 18 7.47 14.74 9.90
N LYS A 19 6.29 15.29 10.14
CA LYS A 19 5.84 15.86 11.43
C LYS A 19 4.70 15.07 12.06
N VAL A 20 3.91 14.37 11.23
CA VAL A 20 2.80 13.52 11.71
C VAL A 20 3.25 12.06 11.71
N SER A 21 2.94 11.34 12.78
CA SER A 21 3.14 9.90 12.88
C SER A 21 1.91 9.21 13.46
N VAL A 22 1.71 7.94 13.08
CA VAL A 22 0.68 7.04 13.64
C VAL A 22 1.39 5.77 14.08
N ALA A 23 1.19 5.38 15.34
CA ALA A 23 1.90 4.25 15.96
C ALA A 23 3.43 4.31 15.75
N GLY A 24 4.02 5.51 15.84
CA GLY A 24 5.46 5.74 15.67
C GLY A 24 5.95 5.76 14.23
N ASN A 25 5.09 5.54 13.23
CA ASN A 25 5.47 5.48 11.82
C ASN A 25 5.00 6.72 11.05
N PRO A 26 5.75 7.17 10.01
CA PRO A 26 5.26 8.19 9.09
C PRO A 26 4.05 7.66 8.31
N VAL A 27 3.18 8.59 7.90
CA VAL A 27 1.92 8.28 7.23
C VAL A 27 2.08 8.50 5.73
N CYS A 28 1.52 7.60 4.92
CA CYS A 28 1.45 7.78 3.48
C CYS A 28 0.41 8.86 3.11
N VAL A 29 0.81 9.79 2.27
CA VAL A 29 -0.01 10.87 1.73
C VAL A 29 0.04 10.86 0.21
N LYS A 30 -0.69 11.76 -0.47
CA LYS A 30 -0.87 11.73 -1.93
C LYS A 30 0.39 11.64 -2.80
N ASP A 31 1.54 12.08 -2.29
CA ASP A 31 2.82 12.06 -3.01
C ASP A 31 3.74 10.90 -2.56
N SER A 32 3.29 10.08 -1.61
CA SER A 32 4.01 8.92 -1.09
C SER A 32 3.97 7.76 -2.08
N ASN A 33 4.98 6.91 -1.99
CA ASN A 33 5.10 5.70 -2.80
C ASN A 33 5.86 4.64 -2.01
N PHE A 34 5.79 3.38 -2.44
CA PHE A 34 6.72 2.34 -2.00
C PHE A 34 7.82 2.22 -3.04
N LYS A 35 9.09 2.34 -2.65
CA LYS A 35 10.19 2.56 -3.63
C LYS A 35 10.35 1.40 -4.59
N LEU A 36 10.09 0.18 -4.13
CA LEU A 36 10.27 -1.02 -4.93
C LEU A 36 9.08 -1.97 -4.85
N SER A 37 8.73 -2.50 -6.01
CA SER A 37 7.74 -3.54 -6.24
C SER A 37 8.37 -4.63 -7.11
N THR A 38 8.09 -5.91 -6.79
CA THR A 38 8.79 -7.10 -7.35
C THR A 38 7.85 -8.32 -7.42
N GLY A 39 8.21 -9.34 -8.18
CA GLY A 39 7.51 -10.63 -8.28
C GLY A 39 7.05 -10.98 -9.70
N ASP A 40 6.97 -9.99 -10.59
CA ASP A 40 6.53 -10.12 -11.98
C ASP A 40 7.68 -10.23 -12.99
N GLU A 41 8.94 -10.39 -12.53
CA GLU A 41 10.13 -10.46 -13.37
C GLU A 41 10.14 -11.65 -14.33
N ALA A 42 9.54 -12.79 -13.94
CA ALA A 42 9.43 -13.99 -14.78
C ALA A 42 8.40 -13.83 -15.93
N GLY A 43 7.67 -12.71 -15.97
CA GLY A 43 6.74 -12.36 -17.03
C GLY A 43 7.44 -12.21 -18.37
N THR A 44 7.12 -13.12 -19.30
CA THR A 44 7.73 -13.26 -20.64
C THR A 44 7.44 -12.09 -21.60
N ALA A 45 6.74 -11.06 -21.14
CA ALA A 45 6.52 -9.78 -21.82
C ALA A 45 7.44 -8.66 -21.30
N GLY A 46 8.53 -8.97 -20.59
CA GLY A 46 9.43 -7.97 -20.04
C GLY A 46 8.88 -7.30 -18.77
N GLY A 47 8.02 -7.97 -17.99
CA GLY A 47 7.68 -7.52 -16.63
C GLY A 47 6.41 -6.70 -16.44
N GLY A 48 5.52 -6.58 -17.43
CA GLY A 48 4.14 -6.12 -17.17
C GLY A 48 3.36 -5.83 -18.44
N VAL A 49 2.20 -5.19 -18.30
CA VAL A 49 1.20 -5.11 -19.39
C VAL A 49 1.39 -3.87 -20.27
N ALA A 50 2.02 -2.81 -19.76
CA ALA A 50 2.07 -1.50 -20.41
C ALA A 50 3.47 -1.04 -20.87
N SER A 51 4.56 -1.40 -20.20
CA SER A 51 5.86 -0.73 -20.37
C SER A 51 7.10 -1.64 -20.41
N ASN A 52 6.95 -2.98 -20.38
CA ASN A 52 8.08 -3.93 -20.39
C ASN A 52 9.17 -3.61 -19.34
N LYS A 53 8.76 -3.10 -18.18
CA LYS A 53 9.62 -2.89 -17.01
C LYS A 53 9.42 -4.02 -16.02
N THR A 54 10.45 -4.50 -15.34
CA THR A 54 10.36 -5.65 -14.39
C THR A 54 10.45 -5.27 -12.91
N LYS A 55 10.63 -3.98 -12.57
CA LYS A 55 10.69 -3.43 -11.21
C LYS A 55 10.41 -1.93 -11.26
N GLY A 56 9.81 -1.40 -10.20
CA GLY A 56 9.57 0.03 -10.06
C GLY A 56 8.85 0.36 -8.77
N LYS A 57 8.56 1.63 -8.53
CA LYS A 57 7.77 2.04 -7.36
C LYS A 57 6.31 1.59 -7.51
N ALA A 58 5.65 1.43 -6.36
CA ALA A 58 4.20 1.35 -6.27
C ALA A 58 3.64 2.71 -5.83
N GLU A 59 2.67 3.23 -6.58
CA GLU A 59 2.10 4.56 -6.37
C GLU A 59 0.59 4.48 -6.12
N PHE A 60 0.12 5.20 -5.12
CA PHE A 60 -1.31 5.36 -4.86
C PHE A 60 -1.99 6.13 -5.99
N VAL A 61 -3.17 5.66 -6.40
CA VAL A 61 -4.06 6.36 -7.34
C VAL A 61 -5.29 6.95 -6.65
N ASN A 62 -5.56 6.54 -5.40
CA ASN A 62 -6.67 7.02 -4.62
C ASN A 62 -6.22 7.38 -3.20
N PHE A 63 -6.94 8.31 -2.58
CA PHE A 63 -6.62 8.89 -1.28
C PHE A 63 -7.91 9.38 -0.60
N SER A 64 -7.83 9.75 0.67
CA SER A 64 -8.93 10.43 1.36
C SER A 64 -9.35 11.73 0.67
N PHE A 65 -10.64 12.09 0.66
CA PHE A 65 -11.11 13.34 0.03
C PHE A 65 -10.93 14.57 0.92
N ASP A 66 -11.01 14.37 2.23
CA ASP A 66 -11.12 15.42 3.25
C ASP A 66 -10.01 15.36 4.30
N VAL A 67 -9.65 14.15 4.76
CA VAL A 67 -8.59 13.96 5.75
C VAL A 67 -7.22 14.20 5.11
N LYS A 68 -6.51 15.20 5.62
CA LYS A 68 -5.19 15.62 5.14
C LYS A 68 -4.19 15.71 6.28
N PHE A 69 -3.01 15.14 6.07
CA PHE A 69 -1.84 15.36 6.92
C PHE A 69 -0.82 16.20 6.17
N GLU A 70 -0.26 17.22 6.82
CA GLU A 70 0.68 18.17 6.21
C GLU A 70 0.11 18.82 4.92
N GLY A 71 -1.20 19.05 4.89
CA GLY A 71 -1.91 19.62 3.74
C GLY A 71 -2.13 18.65 2.58
N LYS A 72 -1.79 17.36 2.74
CA LYS A 72 -1.88 16.33 1.70
C LYS A 72 -2.84 15.23 2.12
N ASN A 73 -3.67 14.79 1.18
CA ASN A 73 -4.65 13.73 1.38
C ASN A 73 -3.97 12.44 1.85
N VAL A 74 -4.55 11.79 2.86
CA VAL A 74 -4.00 10.57 3.47
C VAL A 74 -4.37 9.35 2.63
N ALA A 75 -3.41 8.45 2.39
CA ALA A 75 -3.68 7.14 1.82
C ALA A 75 -4.26 6.19 2.88
N ARG A 76 -5.25 5.39 2.51
CA ARG A 76 -6.02 4.53 3.42
C ARG A 76 -5.88 3.06 3.03
N ALA A 77 -6.28 2.18 3.94
CA ALA A 77 -6.50 0.77 3.60
C ALA A 77 -7.44 0.67 2.39
N LEU A 78 -7.13 -0.25 1.48
CA LEU A 78 -7.85 -0.48 0.23
C LEU A 78 -7.78 0.63 -0.82
N ASP A 79 -7.08 1.76 -0.57
CA ASP A 79 -6.80 2.69 -1.65
C ASP A 79 -5.92 2.00 -2.70
N LEU A 80 -6.30 2.17 -3.97
CA LEU A 80 -5.67 1.48 -5.09
C LEU A 80 -4.25 2.00 -5.32
N MET A 81 -3.37 1.08 -5.71
CA MET A 81 -1.99 1.33 -6.09
C MET A 81 -1.70 0.75 -7.48
N LEU A 82 -0.83 1.44 -8.21
CA LEU A 82 -0.23 0.98 -9.45
C LEU A 82 1.20 0.52 -9.17
N HIS A 83 1.53 -0.73 -9.45
CA HIS A 83 2.88 -1.27 -9.22
C HIS A 83 3.75 -1.14 -10.47
N ASN A 84 5.07 -1.27 -10.25
CA ASN A 84 6.08 -1.34 -11.28
C ASN A 84 6.02 -0.13 -12.22
N ASP A 85 6.02 1.09 -11.65
CA ASP A 85 5.89 2.34 -12.39
C ASP A 85 4.67 2.38 -13.33
N LYS A 86 3.51 1.95 -12.81
CA LYS A 86 2.22 1.97 -13.53
C LYS A 86 2.13 0.95 -14.67
N ASN A 87 2.91 -0.13 -14.56
CA ASN A 87 2.93 -1.21 -15.56
C ASN A 87 1.90 -2.34 -15.28
N THR A 88 1.29 -2.34 -14.09
CA THR A 88 0.33 -3.36 -13.65
C THR A 88 -1.06 -2.74 -13.45
N PRO A 89 -2.15 -3.52 -13.58
CA PRO A 89 -3.49 -3.06 -13.21
C PRO A 89 -3.54 -2.59 -11.73
N PRO A 90 -4.40 -1.62 -11.38
CA PRO A 90 -4.52 -1.17 -10.00
C PRO A 90 -4.92 -2.28 -9.04
N VAL A 91 -4.24 -2.37 -7.89
CA VAL A 91 -4.54 -3.31 -6.80
C VAL A 91 -4.66 -2.56 -5.47
N PRO A 92 -5.57 -2.96 -4.57
CA PRO A 92 -5.75 -2.27 -3.29
C PRO A 92 -4.54 -2.46 -2.37
N LEU A 93 -4.19 -1.43 -1.59
CA LEU A 93 -3.27 -1.58 -0.47
C LEU A 93 -3.88 -2.52 0.58
N LEU A 94 -3.24 -3.67 0.77
CA LEU A 94 -3.61 -4.65 1.78
C LEU A 94 -2.55 -4.65 2.90
N GLN A 95 -2.92 -4.09 4.05
CA GLN A 95 -2.10 -4.08 5.26
C GLN A 95 -2.88 -4.68 6.42
N GLY A 96 -2.20 -5.46 7.25
CA GLY A 96 -2.76 -5.83 8.55
C GLY A 96 -2.85 -4.60 9.48
N PRO A 97 -3.75 -4.59 10.46
CA PRO A 97 -4.86 -5.52 10.69
C PRO A 97 -6.18 -4.95 10.11
N VAL A 98 -6.31 -4.81 8.79
CA VAL A 98 -7.60 -4.45 8.17
C VAL A 98 -7.83 -5.25 6.89
N VAL A 99 -8.11 -6.54 7.06
CA VAL A 99 -9.18 -7.34 6.45
C VAL A 99 -9.28 -8.54 7.39
N ALA A 100 -10.48 -8.98 7.73
CA ALA A 100 -10.70 -10.29 8.33
C ALA A 100 -10.21 -11.37 7.35
N MET A 101 -8.90 -11.57 7.29
CA MET A 101 -8.32 -12.80 6.78
C MET A 101 -8.76 -13.86 7.79
N ALA A 102 -9.58 -14.81 7.35
CA ALA A 102 -10.00 -15.91 8.20
C ALA A 102 -8.75 -16.54 8.84
N GLY A 103 -8.59 -16.40 10.16
CA GLY A 103 -7.42 -16.90 10.90
C GLY A 103 -6.66 -15.88 11.77
N ALA A 104 -7.07 -14.62 11.88
CA ALA A 104 -6.48 -13.72 12.89
C ALA A 104 -6.96 -14.12 14.30
N GLU A 105 -6.12 -14.85 15.05
CA GLU A 105 -6.43 -15.41 16.39
C GLU A 105 -6.47 -14.38 17.53
N ALA A 106 -6.26 -13.09 17.27
CA ALA A 106 -6.29 -12.08 18.31
C ALA A 106 -7.72 -11.60 18.54
N LYS A 107 -8.29 -11.91 19.71
CA LYS A 107 -9.54 -11.29 20.17
C LYS A 107 -9.34 -9.77 20.18
N PRO A 108 -10.19 -8.99 19.50
CA PRO A 108 -10.10 -7.55 19.56
C PRO A 108 -10.24 -7.10 21.01
N LYS A 109 -9.50 -6.06 21.42
CA LYS A 109 -9.66 -5.42 22.73
C LYS A 109 -10.42 -4.10 22.59
N CYS A 110 -11.31 -3.82 23.54
CA CYS A 110 -12.02 -2.57 23.61
C CYS A 110 -11.04 -1.43 23.96
N LEU A 111 -10.94 -0.41 23.11
CA LEU A 111 -10.05 0.75 23.32
C LEU A 111 -10.45 1.64 24.51
N VAL A 112 -11.60 1.38 25.13
CA VAL A 112 -12.13 2.17 26.26
C VAL A 112 -11.91 1.45 27.59
N CYS A 113 -12.03 0.12 27.63
CA CYS A 113 -11.98 -0.64 28.88
C CYS A 113 -10.97 -1.80 28.88
N ASP A 114 -10.18 -1.96 27.81
CA ASP A 114 -9.12 -2.96 27.64
C ASP A 114 -9.54 -4.44 27.82
N HIS A 115 -10.84 -4.71 27.89
CA HIS A 115 -11.41 -6.04 27.87
C HIS A 115 -11.51 -6.59 26.45
N ASP A 116 -11.41 -7.92 26.32
CA ASP A 116 -11.70 -8.63 25.07
C ASP A 116 -13.14 -8.34 24.62
N VAL A 117 -13.33 -8.12 23.31
CA VAL A 117 -14.64 -7.93 22.66
C VAL A 117 -15.13 -9.24 22.06
#